data_AF-A0A382XU76-F1
#
_entry.id   AF-A0A382XU76-F1
#
_cell.length_a   1.000
_cell.length_b   1.000
_cell.length_c   1.000
_cell.angle_alpha   90.00
_cell.angle_beta   90.00
_cell.angle_gamma   90.00
#
_symmetry.space_group_name_H-M   'P 1'
#
loop_
_entity.id
_entity.type
_entity.pdbx_description
1 polymer ?
#
loop_
_entity_poly.entity_id
_entity_poly.type
_entity_poly.pdbx_seq_one_letter_code
_entity_poly.pdbx_strand_id
1 'polypeptide(L)'
;MRGLWDRFFGRAPRRARKIGASNDWRRVVRGRVLVAGVVFGIWTVGIEARLVYLQVVSHERLVAHQNEQKDRTLTLVPKRGEIVDRNGQILAYSVDADTIYAVPSQIENPTDTAKALCGALDDCAEVGRSELTSLLSNKNQFAYVKRRASLE
;
A
#
# COMPACT_ATOMS: atom_id res chain seq x y z
N MET A 1 46.96 -54.53 63.60
CA MET A 1 47.26 -53.77 62.36
C MET A 1 46.45 -54.40 61.22
N ARG A 2 45.61 -53.62 60.54
CA ARG A 2 44.63 -53.99 59.48
C ARG A 2 43.50 -54.92 59.95
N GLY A 3 42.29 -54.38 60.18
CA GLY A 3 41.14 -55.26 60.43
C GLY A 3 39.88 -54.65 61.06
N LEU A 4 39.90 -53.40 61.54
CA LEU A 4 38.72 -52.81 62.21
C LEU A 4 38.09 -51.61 61.48
N TRP A 5 38.76 -51.01 60.49
CA TRP A 5 38.30 -49.79 59.82
C TRP A 5 37.59 -50.02 58.47
N ASP A 6 37.73 -51.20 57.86
CA ASP A 6 37.12 -51.48 56.54
C ASP A 6 35.59 -51.70 56.62
N ARG A 7 35.05 -52.00 57.82
CA ARG A 7 33.60 -52.17 58.04
C ARG A 7 32.85 -50.84 58.13
N PHE A 8 33.51 -49.73 58.44
CA PHE A 8 32.86 -48.42 58.57
C PHE A 8 32.96 -47.57 57.30
N PHE A 9 33.98 -47.79 56.45
CA PHE A 9 34.22 -46.96 55.25
C PHE A 9 34.09 -47.69 53.91
N GLY A 10 33.65 -48.95 53.89
CA GLY A 10 33.38 -49.70 52.66
C GLY A 10 32.17 -49.16 51.87
N ARG A 11 32.34 -48.06 51.12
CA ARG A 11 31.37 -47.66 50.09
C ARG A 11 31.48 -48.64 48.92
N ALA A 12 30.46 -49.47 48.74
CA ALA A 12 30.32 -50.29 47.53
C ALA A 12 30.44 -49.41 46.27
N PRO A 13 31.08 -49.87 45.18
CA PRO A 13 31.11 -49.11 43.95
C PRO A 13 29.67 -48.92 43.47
N ARG A 14 29.20 -47.66 43.46
CA ARG A 14 27.91 -47.32 42.87
C ARG A 14 28.00 -47.67 41.38
N ARG A 15 27.37 -48.78 40.99
CA ARG A 15 27.24 -49.20 39.59
C ARG A 15 26.68 -48.00 38.82
N ALA A 16 27.50 -47.42 37.94
CA ALA A 16 27.06 -46.34 37.07
C ALA A 16 25.89 -46.88 36.24
N ARG A 17 24.67 -46.41 36.54
CA ARG A 17 23.50 -46.73 35.74
C ARG A 17 23.75 -46.13 34.36
N LYS A 18 24.08 -46.97 33.37
CA LYS A 18 24.11 -46.55 31.97
C LYS A 18 22.69 -46.09 31.63
N ILE A 19 22.46 -44.78 31.62
CA ILE A 19 21.24 -44.20 31.09
C ILE A 19 21.33 -44.41 29.57
N GLY A 20 20.85 -45.56 29.11
CA GLY A 20 20.64 -45.77 27.68
C GLY A 20 19.69 -44.69 27.20
N ALA A 21 20.14 -43.84 26.29
CA ALA A 21 19.27 -42.86 25.65
C ALA A 21 18.14 -43.62 24.97
N SER A 22 16.93 -43.58 25.54
CA SER A 22 15.81 -44.33 25.02
C SER A 22 15.41 -43.75 23.66
N ASN A 23 15.20 -44.61 22.67
CA ASN A 23 14.71 -44.20 21.34
C ASN A 23 13.26 -43.66 21.39
N ASP A 24 12.64 -43.63 22.57
CA ASP A 24 11.28 -43.19 22.81
C ASP A 24 11.13 -41.69 22.60
N TRP A 25 12.15 -40.89 22.96
CA TRP A 25 12.11 -39.45 22.69
C TRP A 25 12.09 -39.16 21.18
N ARG A 26 12.83 -39.94 20.38
CA ARG A 26 12.84 -39.81 18.91
C ARG A 26 11.49 -40.19 18.30
N ARG A 27 10.84 -41.24 18.81
CA ARG A 27 9.49 -41.66 18.38
C ARG A 27 8.44 -40.60 18.70
N VAL A 28 8.46 -40.04 19.91
CA VAL A 28 7.53 -38.97 20.33
C VAL A 28 7.76 -37.70 19.51
N VAL A 29 9.01 -37.28 19.30
CA VAL A 29 9.33 -36.09 18.49
C VAL A 29 8.94 -36.30 17.02
N ARG A 30 9.25 -37.45 16.42
CA ARG A 30 8.83 -37.77 15.03
C ARG A 30 7.32 -37.74 14.87
N GLY A 31 6.57 -38.33 15.80
CA GLY A 31 5.10 -38.29 15.78
C GLY A 31 4.56 -36.87 15.83
N ARG A 32 5.10 -36.01 16.72
CA ARG A 32 4.71 -34.60 16.83
C ARG A 32 5.03 -33.80 15.57
N VAL A 33 6.21 -34.01 14.98
CA VAL A 33 6.62 -33.34 13.74
C VAL A 33 5.73 -33.77 12.57
N LEU A 34 5.39 -35.06 12.47
CA LEU A 34 4.46 -35.54 11.43
C LEU A 34 3.07 -34.93 11.59
N VAL A 35 2.52 -34.89 12.80
CA VAL A 35 1.23 -34.25 13.07
C VAL A 35 1.27 -32.77 12.71
N ALA A 36 2.31 -32.04 13.15
CA ALA A 36 2.48 -30.63 12.80
C ALA A 36 2.59 -30.42 11.28
N GLY A 37 3.33 -31.29 10.59
CA GLY A 37 3.48 -31.24 9.13
C GLY A 37 2.16 -31.51 8.40
N VAL A 38 1.36 -32.47 8.86
CA VAL A 38 0.03 -32.75 8.29
C VAL A 38 -0.91 -31.57 8.51
N VAL A 39 -0.95 -31.01 9.72
CA VAL A 39 -1.77 -29.83 10.03
C VAL A 39 -1.36 -28.65 9.15
N PHE A 40 -0.06 -28.40 9.02
CA PHE A 40 0.45 -27.34 8.14
C PHE A 40 0.10 -27.59 6.68
N GLY A 41 0.23 -28.84 6.21
CA GLY A 41 -0.14 -29.23 4.84
C GLY A 41 -1.62 -28.99 4.54
N ILE A 42 -2.51 -29.40 5.46
CA ILE A 42 -3.96 -29.14 5.33
C ILE A 42 -4.24 -27.63 5.29
N TRP A 43 -3.56 -26.86 6.14
CA TRP A 43 -3.70 -25.41 6.17
C TRP A 43 -3.25 -24.75 4.87
N THR A 44 -2.08 -25.14 4.33
CA THR A 44 -1.57 -24.66 3.05
C THR A 44 -2.53 -24.99 1.91
N VAL A 45 -3.01 -26.23 1.82
CA VAL A 45 -3.99 -26.65 0.81
C VAL A 45 -5.28 -25.83 0.91
N GLY A 46 -5.73 -25.53 2.13
CA GLY A 46 -6.90 -24.67 2.35
C GLY A 46 -6.70 -23.24 1.80
N ILE A 47 -5.51 -22.67 1.98
CA ILE A 47 -5.17 -21.34 1.44
C ILE A 47 -5.10 -21.40 -0.09
N GLU A 48 -4.44 -22.40 -0.65
CA GLU A 48 -4.32 -22.56 -2.10
C GLU A 48 -5.69 -22.74 -2.76
N ALA A 49 -6.57 -23.56 -2.18
CA ALA A 49 -7.94 -23.73 -2.66
C ALA A 49 -8.72 -22.40 -2.63
N ARG A 50 -8.55 -21.60 -1.57
CA ARG A 50 -9.16 -20.27 -1.49
C ARG A 50 -8.61 -19.32 -2.55
N LEU A 51 -7.30 -19.35 -2.81
CA LEU A 51 -6.66 -18.56 -3.86
C LEU A 51 -7.19 -18.95 -5.24
N VAL A 52 -7.27 -20.25 -5.55
CA VAL A 52 -7.83 -20.73 -6.83
C VAL A 52 -9.28 -20.28 -6.99
N TYR A 53 -10.10 -20.34 -5.94
CA TYR A 53 -11.48 -19.83 -5.99
C TYR A 53 -11.53 -18.33 -6.34
N LEU A 54 -10.68 -17.52 -5.70
CA LEU A 54 -10.62 -16.08 -5.97
C LEU A 54 -10.09 -15.78 -7.38
N GLN A 55 -9.08 -16.52 -7.83
CA GLN A 55 -8.40 -16.25 -9.10
C GLN A 55 -9.11 -16.82 -10.31
N VAL A 56 -9.85 -17.92 -10.18
CA VAL A 56 -10.53 -18.61 -11.30
C VAL A 56 -12.03 -18.32 -11.28
N VAL A 57 -12.70 -18.61 -10.17
CA VAL A 57 -14.16 -18.45 -10.09
C VAL A 57 -14.55 -16.97 -9.97
N SER A 58 -13.82 -16.21 -9.17
CA SER A 58 -14.10 -14.77 -8.98
C SER A 58 -13.34 -13.86 -9.95
N HIS A 59 -12.65 -14.42 -10.94
CA HIS A 59 -11.79 -13.68 -11.87
C HIS A 59 -12.55 -12.56 -12.57
N GLU A 60 -13.61 -12.92 -13.29
CA GLU A 60 -14.34 -12.01 -14.17
C GLU A 60 -14.94 -10.84 -13.38
N ARG A 61 -15.49 -11.12 -12.19
CA ARG A 61 -16.03 -10.08 -11.30
C ARG A 61 -14.94 -9.12 -10.81
N LEU A 62 -13.79 -9.64 -10.42
CA LEU A 62 -12.67 -8.82 -9.94
C LEU A 62 -12.04 -7.99 -11.06
N VAL A 63 -11.94 -8.55 -12.27
CA VAL A 63 -11.47 -7.84 -13.47
C VAL A 63 -12.47 -6.75 -13.88
N ALA A 64 -13.76 -7.03 -13.86
CA ALA A 64 -14.79 -6.02 -14.16
C ALA A 64 -14.70 -4.82 -13.21
N HIS A 65 -14.54 -5.05 -11.90
CA HIS A 65 -14.33 -3.97 -10.93
C HIS A 65 -13.02 -3.21 -11.16
N GLN A 66 -11.94 -3.89 -11.60
CA GLN A 66 -10.70 -3.21 -11.95
C GLN A 66 -10.86 -2.33 -13.19
N ASN A 67 -11.57 -2.81 -14.22
CA ASN A 67 -11.83 -2.03 -15.43
C ASN A 67 -12.65 -0.79 -15.10
N GLU A 68 -13.70 -0.91 -14.29
CA GLU A 68 -14.49 0.25 -13.85
C GLU A 68 -13.66 1.30 -13.07
N GLN A 69 -12.66 0.87 -12.30
CA GLN A 69 -11.78 1.78 -11.58
C GLN A 69 -10.69 2.41 -12.46
N LYS A 70 -10.21 1.69 -13.47
CA LYS A 70 -9.11 2.12 -14.35
C LYS A 70 -9.61 2.90 -15.56
N ASP A 71 -10.78 2.58 -16.08
CA ASP A 71 -11.39 3.22 -17.23
C ASP A 71 -11.98 4.56 -16.79
N ARG A 72 -11.10 5.51 -16.50
CA ARG A 72 -11.48 6.91 -16.44
C ARG A 72 -11.60 7.39 -17.87
N THR A 73 -12.83 7.42 -18.38
CA THR A 73 -13.13 8.05 -19.66
C THR A 73 -12.81 9.54 -19.56
N LEU A 74 -11.64 9.94 -20.05
CA LEU A 74 -11.31 11.33 -20.25
C LEU A 74 -12.00 11.77 -21.55
N THR A 75 -13.10 12.50 -21.41
CA THR A 75 -13.75 13.13 -22.56
C THR A 75 -12.79 14.16 -23.14
N LEU A 76 -12.13 13.82 -24.25
CA LEU A 76 -11.30 14.75 -24.99
C LEU A 76 -12.23 15.79 -25.63
N VAL A 77 -12.21 17.01 -25.09
CA VAL A 77 -12.97 18.12 -25.68
C VAL A 77 -12.27 18.48 -27.00
N PRO A 78 -12.93 18.36 -28.16
CA PRO A 78 -12.32 18.74 -29.42
C PRO A 78 -12.04 20.25 -29.43
N LYS A 79 -10.94 20.65 -30.08
CA LYS A 79 -10.65 22.06 -30.29
C LYS A 79 -11.79 22.73 -31.07
N ARG A 80 -12.18 23.93 -30.65
CA ARG A 80 -13.18 24.72 -31.35
C ARG A 80 -12.63 25.15 -32.70
N GLY A 81 -13.46 25.12 -33.74
CA GLY A 81 -13.09 25.63 -35.06
C GLY A 81 -12.78 27.12 -35.04
N GLU A 82 -11.87 27.52 -35.91
CA GLU A 82 -11.52 28.93 -36.14
C GLU A 82 -12.68 29.67 -36.82
N ILE A 83 -12.95 30.90 -36.35
CA ILE A 83 -13.92 31.78 -36.99
C ILE A 83 -13.15 32.67 -37.96
N VAL A 84 -13.49 32.57 -39.24
CA VAL A 84 -12.87 33.36 -40.32
C VAL A 84 -13.89 34.30 -40.96
N ASP A 85 -13.44 35.47 -41.40
CA ASP A 85 -14.22 36.36 -42.27
C ASP A 85 -14.31 35.81 -43.71
N ARG A 86 -15.14 36.40 -44.57
CA ARG A 86 -15.29 36.08 -46.00
C ARG A 86 -13.98 36.09 -46.79
N ASN A 87 -12.98 36.83 -46.32
CA ASN A 87 -11.66 36.96 -46.93
C ASN A 87 -10.64 35.95 -46.36
N GLY A 88 -11.06 35.02 -45.49
CA GLY A 88 -10.20 34.02 -44.85
C GLY A 88 -9.35 34.54 -43.68
N GLN A 89 -9.60 35.76 -43.20
CA GLN A 89 -8.90 36.33 -42.04
C GLN A 89 -9.48 35.79 -40.74
N ILE A 90 -8.60 35.35 -39.83
CA ILE A 90 -9.00 34.76 -38.53
C ILE A 90 -9.50 35.89 -37.60
N LEU A 91 -10.73 35.73 -37.12
CA LEU A 91 -11.35 36.63 -36.15
C LEU A 91 -11.32 36.08 -34.71
N ALA A 92 -11.38 34.75 -34.57
CA ALA A 92 -11.27 34.08 -33.28
C ALA A 92 -10.73 32.66 -33.45
N TYR A 93 -9.82 32.27 -32.57
CA TYR A 93 -9.26 30.92 -32.50
C TYR A 93 -9.17 30.47 -31.04
N SER A 94 -9.12 29.16 -30.82
CA SER A 94 -8.93 28.58 -29.48
C SER A 94 -7.45 28.42 -29.16
N VAL A 95 -7.06 28.91 -27.99
CA VAL A 95 -5.74 28.66 -27.40
C VAL A 95 -5.84 27.59 -26.34
N ASP A 96 -4.83 26.73 -26.26
CA ASP A 96 -4.70 25.77 -25.16
C ASP A 96 -4.34 26.53 -23.88
N ALA A 97 -5.01 26.21 -22.77
CA ALA A 97 -4.75 26.85 -21.49
C ALA A 97 -4.94 25.84 -20.36
N ASP A 98 -3.98 25.79 -19.45
CA ASP A 98 -4.01 24.85 -18.34
C ASP A 98 -4.86 25.39 -17.20
N THR A 99 -5.52 24.49 -16.46
CA THR A 99 -6.26 24.86 -15.25
C THR A 99 -5.69 24.08 -14.09
N ILE A 100 -5.17 24.82 -13.11
CA ILE A 100 -4.57 24.29 -11.91
C ILE A 100 -5.67 24.20 -10.86
N TYR A 101 -5.89 22.99 -10.35
CA TYR A 101 -6.81 22.70 -9.27
C TYR A 101 -6.09 22.01 -8.12
N ALA A 102 -6.66 22.11 -6.93
CA ALA A 102 -6.20 21.43 -5.74
C ALA A 102 -7.30 20.51 -5.19
N VAL A 103 -6.87 19.50 -4.43
CA VAL A 103 -7.74 18.64 -3.64
C VAL A 103 -7.43 18.90 -2.17
N PRO A 104 -8.11 19.88 -1.52
CA PRO A 104 -7.84 20.26 -0.13
C PRO A 104 -7.86 19.10 0.87
N SER A 105 -8.70 18.09 0.65
CA SER A 105 -8.77 16.90 1.50
C SER A 105 -7.48 16.07 1.56
N GLN A 106 -6.55 16.25 0.61
CA GLN A 106 -5.25 15.56 0.57
C GLN A 106 -4.10 16.46 1.03
N ILE A 107 -4.37 17.69 1.46
CA ILE A 107 -3.35 18.66 1.86
C ILE A 107 -3.25 18.71 3.39
N GLU A 108 -2.09 18.33 3.92
CA GLU A 108 -1.83 18.31 5.38
C GLU A 108 -1.59 19.71 5.94
N ASN A 109 -0.79 20.53 5.25
CA ASN A 109 -0.41 21.88 5.68
C ASN A 109 -0.85 22.94 4.65
N PRO A 110 -2.06 23.51 4.77
CA PRO A 110 -2.60 24.50 3.83
C PRO A 110 -1.73 25.76 3.71
N THR A 111 -1.17 26.24 4.81
CA THR A 111 -0.38 27.48 4.86
C THR A 111 0.92 27.36 4.07
N ASP A 112 1.66 26.27 4.26
CA ASP A 112 2.92 26.02 3.56
C ASP A 112 2.69 25.75 2.07
N THR A 113 1.62 25.00 1.77
CA THR A 113 1.20 24.71 0.39
C THR A 113 0.81 25.99 -0.35
N ALA A 114 0.03 26.87 0.28
CA ALA A 114 -0.32 28.18 -0.29
C ALA A 114 0.92 29.05 -0.53
N LYS A 115 1.91 29.02 0.38
CA LYS A 115 3.17 29.76 0.22
C LYS A 115 3.98 29.24 -0.96
N ALA A 116 4.11 27.92 -1.11
CA ALA A 116 4.82 27.28 -2.21
C ALA A 116 4.12 27.56 -3.56
N LEU A 117 2.79 27.43 -3.62
CA LEU A 117 1.99 27.76 -4.81
C LEU A 117 2.17 29.22 -5.24
N CYS A 118 2.16 30.15 -4.29
CA CYS A 118 2.42 31.56 -4.58
C CYS A 118 3.81 31.83 -5.14
N GLY A 119 4.82 31.05 -4.74
CA GLY A 119 6.17 31.19 -5.29
C GLY A 119 6.29 30.59 -6.69
N ALA A 120 5.56 29.51 -6.98
CA ALA A 120 5.62 28.82 -8.27
C ALA A 120 4.78 29.51 -9.36
N LEU A 121 3.70 30.20 -9.00
CA LEU A 121 2.78 30.82 -9.95
C LEU A 121 3.12 32.26 -10.31
N ASP A 122 4.18 32.83 -9.71
CA ASP A 122 4.65 34.22 -9.84
C ASP A 122 3.59 35.32 -9.71
N ASP A 123 2.38 34.96 -9.26
CA ASP A 123 1.19 35.77 -9.44
C ASP A 123 0.13 35.48 -8.37
N CYS A 124 0.46 35.83 -7.12
CA CYS A 124 -0.50 35.78 -6.02
C CYS A 124 -1.38 37.02 -5.90
N ALA A 125 -1.48 37.83 -6.96
CA ALA A 125 -2.28 39.05 -6.98
C ALA A 125 -3.79 38.77 -7.09
N GLU A 126 -4.19 37.75 -7.86
CA GLU A 126 -5.61 37.46 -8.14
C GLU A 126 -6.37 36.88 -6.94
N VAL A 127 -5.74 36.01 -6.15
CA VAL A 127 -6.41 35.27 -5.05
C VAL A 127 -5.81 35.64 -3.68
N GLY A 128 -4.58 36.14 -3.59
CA GLY A 128 -3.96 36.46 -2.30
C GLY A 128 -3.68 35.22 -1.42
N ARG A 129 -2.64 35.29 -0.60
CA ARG A 129 -2.22 34.15 0.25
C ARG A 129 -3.30 33.71 1.25
N SER A 130 -4.05 34.66 1.81
CA SER A 130 -5.06 34.40 2.83
C SER A 130 -6.27 33.64 2.27
N GLU A 131 -6.70 33.97 1.06
CA GLU A 131 -7.82 33.29 0.41
C GLU A 131 -7.40 31.91 -0.10
N LEU A 132 -6.19 31.76 -0.66
CA LEU A 132 -5.64 30.45 -0.98
C LEU A 132 -5.57 29.55 0.26
N THR A 133 -5.10 30.09 1.39
CA THR A 133 -5.03 29.29 2.63
C THR A 133 -6.42 28.90 3.12
N SER A 134 -7.42 29.77 3.00
CA SER A 134 -8.80 29.44 3.41
C SER A 134 -9.45 28.42 2.46
N LEU A 135 -9.20 28.53 1.15
CA LEU A 135 -9.62 27.57 0.13
C LEU A 135 -9.01 26.19 0.36
N LEU A 136 -7.72 26.12 0.69
CA LEU A 136 -7.01 24.87 0.96
C LEU A 136 -7.27 24.29 2.35
N SER A 137 -7.73 25.11 3.31
CA SER A 137 -8.11 24.65 4.65
C SER A 137 -9.49 23.99 4.68
N ASN A 138 -10.37 24.38 3.75
CA ASN A 138 -11.68 23.77 3.64
C ASN A 138 -11.53 22.38 3.01
N LYS A 139 -11.88 21.29 3.73
CA LYS A 139 -11.66 19.87 3.34
C LYS A 139 -12.54 19.39 2.17
N ASN A 140 -12.75 20.23 1.17
CA ASN A 140 -13.44 19.88 -0.06
C ASN A 140 -12.58 18.95 -0.93
N GLN A 141 -13.24 18.22 -1.81
CA GLN A 141 -12.59 17.33 -2.79
C GLN A 141 -12.02 18.08 -4.00
N PHE A 142 -12.34 19.37 -4.15
CA PHE A 142 -11.97 20.15 -5.32
C PHE A 142 -11.99 21.66 -5.04
N ALA A 143 -10.91 22.35 -5.41
CA ALA A 143 -10.79 23.80 -5.38
C ALA A 143 -9.98 24.28 -6.60
N TYR A 144 -10.43 25.34 -7.28
CA TYR A 144 -9.66 25.95 -8.36
C TYR A 144 -8.56 26.84 -7.76
N VAL A 145 -7.32 26.68 -8.25
CA VAL A 145 -6.16 27.49 -7.82
C VAL A 145 -5.90 28.61 -8.84
N LYS A 146 -5.77 28.25 -10.11
CA LYS A 146 -5.63 29.21 -11.23
C LYS A 146 -6.28 28.63 -12.47
N ARG A 147 -7.14 29.42 -13.13
CA ARG A 147 -7.78 29.03 -14.39
C ARG A 147 -7.06 29.69 -15.55
N ARG A 148 -6.93 28.98 -16.67
CA ARG A 148 -6.30 29.48 -17.90
C ARG A 148 -4.86 29.97 -17.68
N ALA A 149 -4.05 29.18 -16.99
CA ALA A 149 -2.61 29.38 -16.94
C ALA A 149 -2.05 29.26 -18.37
N SER A 150 -1.25 30.25 -18.77
CA SER A 150 -0.50 30.21 -20.02
C SER A 150 0.56 29.11 -19.96
N LEU A 151 0.81 28.45 -21.09
CA LEU A 151 1.82 27.40 -21.25
C LEU A 151 3.26 27.95 -21.43
N GLU A 152 3.52 29.18 -20.96
CA GLU A 152 4.81 29.87 -21.16
C GLU A 152 5.79 29.65 -20.00
#